data_AF-A0A1F5PYH9-F1
#
_entry.id   AF-A0A1F5PYH9-F1
#
_cell.length_a   1.000
_cell.length_b   1.000
_cell.length_c   1.000
_cell.angle_alpha   90.00
_cell.angle_beta   90.00
_cell.angle_gamma   90.00
#
_symmetry.space_group_name_H-M   'P 1'
#
loop_
_entity.id
_entity.type
_entity.pdbx_description
1 polymer ?
#
loop_
_entity_poly.entity_id
_entity_poly.type
_entity_poly.pdbx_seq_one_letter_code
_entity_poly.pdbx_strand_id
1 'polypeptide(L)'
;MSHKQDDRVVAVVQKVVEGRHGPYAVASSRLVKGPITFSLGKDVWQERRPPEEGTQVILEDVHKKSAGWRAEQARYYRPSDEGGAEEQ
;
A
#
# COMPACT_ATOMS: atom_id res chain seq x y z
N MET A 1 -3.42 24.20 -12.27
CA MET A 1 -4.40 23.10 -12.20
C MET A 1 -3.69 21.91 -11.55
N SER A 2 -4.30 21.37 -10.49
CA SER A 2 -3.94 20.15 -9.76
C SER A 2 -2.49 20.00 -9.28
N HIS A 3 -2.25 20.40 -8.03
CA HIS A 3 -1.21 19.78 -7.21
C HIS A 3 -1.55 18.29 -7.12
N LYS A 4 -0.98 17.46 -8.01
CA LYS A 4 -0.88 16.01 -7.79
C LYS A 4 0.09 15.85 -6.63
N GLN A 5 -0.43 15.94 -5.42
CA GLN A 5 0.31 15.53 -4.24
C GLN A 5 0.63 14.05 -4.44
N ASP A 6 1.91 13.72 -4.43
CA ASP A 6 2.45 12.36 -4.51
C ASP A 6 1.92 11.62 -3.26
N ASP A 7 0.68 11.11 -3.32
CA ASP A 7 0.03 10.42 -2.20
C ASP A 7 0.53 8.98 -2.14
N ARG A 8 1.86 8.88 -2.01
CA ARG A 8 2.57 7.63 -1.82
C ARG A 8 2.74 7.41 -0.33
N VAL A 9 2.16 6.33 0.16
CA VAL A 9 2.24 5.95 1.54
C VAL A 9 3.10 4.69 1.64
N VAL A 10 4.25 4.81 2.29
CA VAL A 10 5.03 3.65 2.70
C VAL A 10 4.31 2.96 3.85
N ALA A 11 4.03 1.68 3.69
CA ALA A 11 3.32 0.87 4.67
C ALA A 11 3.96 -0.52 4.80
N VAL A 12 3.76 -1.15 5.95
CA VAL A 12 4.22 -2.52 6.22
C VAL A 12 3.03 -3.45 6.19
N VAL A 13 3.11 -4.49 5.36
CA VAL A 13 2.08 -5.54 5.29
C VAL A 13 2.00 -6.24 6.64
N GLN A 14 0.83 -6.17 7.26
CA GLN A 14 0.55 -6.80 8.55
C GLN A 14 -0.08 -8.17 8.40
N LYS A 15 -0.78 -8.41 7.29
CA LYS A 15 -1.36 -9.72 6.95
C LYS A 15 -1.81 -9.77 5.51
N VAL A 16 -1.84 -10.97 4.96
CA VAL A 16 -2.47 -11.29 3.67
C VAL A 16 -3.67 -12.20 3.92
N VAL A 17 -4.80 -11.87 3.32
CA VAL A 17 -6.07 -12.57 3.52
C VAL A 17 -6.61 -13.03 2.17
N GLU A 18 -6.93 -14.31 2.07
CA GLU A 18 -7.68 -14.84 0.93
C GLU A 18 -9.17 -14.55 1.11
N GLY A 19 -9.63 -13.45 0.52
CA GLY A 19 -11.03 -13.04 0.57
C GLY A 19 -11.89 -13.76 -0.46
N ARG A 20 -13.21 -13.75 -0.25
CA ARG A 20 -14.22 -14.27 -1.19
C ARG A 20 -14.11 -13.68 -2.61
N HIS A 21 -13.63 -12.45 -2.72
CA HIS A 21 -13.49 -11.71 -3.99
C HIS A 21 -12.04 -11.69 -4.51
N GLY A 22 -11.16 -12.51 -3.93
CA GLY A 22 -9.75 -12.57 -4.25
C GLY A 22 -8.85 -12.16 -3.06
N PRO A 23 -7.55 -12.44 -3.18
CA PRO A 23 -6.59 -12.14 -2.15
C PRO A 23 -6.40 -10.62 -1.97
N TYR A 24 -6.29 -10.18 -0.73
CA TYR A 24 -6.02 -8.79 -0.38
C TYR A 24 -5.07 -8.73 0.82
N ALA A 25 -4.30 -7.65 0.90
CA ALA A 25 -3.38 -7.41 1.99
C ALA A 25 -3.85 -6.24 2.85
N VAL A 26 -3.55 -6.32 4.14
CA VAL A 26 -3.73 -5.22 5.08
C VAL A 26 -2.34 -4.74 5.47
N ALA A 27 -2.10 -3.45 5.29
CA ALA A 27 -0.88 -2.79 5.65
C ALA A 27 -1.14 -1.64 6.62
N SER A 28 -0.12 -1.32 7.40
CA SER A 28 -0.14 -0.22 8.36
C SER A 28 0.98 0.74 8.03
N SER A 29 0.70 2.04 8.06
CA SER A 29 1.70 3.08 7.91
C SER A 29 1.83 3.87 9.21
N ARG A 30 2.99 4.47 9.43
CA ARG A 30 3.19 5.47 10.49
C ARG A 30 2.57 6.82 10.12
N LEU A 31 2.38 7.09 8.83
CA LEU A 31 1.86 8.37 8.32
C LEU A 31 0.33 8.43 8.34
N VAL A 32 -0.35 7.28 8.27
CA VAL A 32 -1.80 7.20 8.17
C VAL A 32 -2.36 6.45 9.38
N LYS A 33 -3.28 7.09 10.11
CA LYS A 33 -3.96 6.45 11.24
C LYS A 33 -5.05 5.49 10.73
N GLY A 34 -4.80 4.20 10.90
CA GLY A 34 -5.72 3.11 10.59
C GLY A 34 -5.16 2.11 9.56
N PRO A 35 -5.78 0.93 9.42
CA PRO A 35 -5.35 -0.06 8.45
C PRO A 35 -5.64 0.43 7.02
N ILE A 36 -4.68 0.18 6.13
CA ILE A 36 -4.80 0.40 4.70
C ILE A 36 -4.93 -0.97 4.03
N THR A 37 -5.98 -1.14 3.25
CA THR A 37 -6.27 -2.41 2.57
C THR A 37 -6.03 -2.24 1.07
N PHE A 38 -5.41 -3.23 0.43
CA PHE A 38 -5.23 -3.23 -1.03
C PHE A 38 -5.42 -4.62 -1.61
N SER A 39 -5.94 -4.68 -2.83
CA SER A 39 -6.17 -5.95 -3.52
C SER A 39 -4.87 -6.49 -4.10
N LEU A 40 -4.67 -7.81 -4.04
CA LEU A 40 -3.54 -8.49 -4.70
C LEU A 40 -3.87 -8.90 -6.14
N GLY A 41 -4.96 -8.36 -6.69
CA GLY A 41 -5.30 -8.48 -8.10
C GLY A 41 -4.38 -7.60 -8.95
N LYS A 42 -4.18 -7.98 -10.21
CA LYS A 42 -3.24 -7.33 -11.15
C LYS A 42 -3.52 -5.84 -11.40
N ASP A 43 -4.76 -5.40 -11.18
CA ASP A 43 -5.15 -4.00 -11.35
C ASP A 43 -4.62 -3.09 -10.23
N VAL A 44 -4.38 -3.65 -9.04
CA VAL A 44 -3.90 -2.90 -7.85
C VAL A 44 -2.47 -3.28 -7.53
N TRP A 45 -2.16 -4.57 -7.48
CA TRP A 45 -0.83 -5.07 -7.17
C TRP A 45 -0.02 -5.26 -8.45
N GLN A 46 0.99 -4.40 -8.63
CA GLN A 46 1.77 -4.33 -9.87
C GLN A 46 2.87 -5.40 -9.97
N GLU A 47 3.05 -6.21 -8.93
CA GLU A 47 4.13 -7.19 -8.85
C GLU A 47 3.61 -8.61 -9.13
N ARG A 48 4.51 -9.48 -9.60
CA ARG A 48 4.14 -10.84 -10.01
C ARG A 48 3.81 -11.75 -8.83
N ARG A 49 4.38 -11.48 -7.66
CA ARG A 49 4.25 -12.30 -6.46
C ARG A 49 3.54 -11.51 -5.38
N PRO A 50 2.65 -12.13 -4.59
CA PRO A 50 2.01 -11.44 -3.47
C PRO A 50 3.07 -11.05 -2.42
N PRO A 51 2.88 -9.94 -1.70
CA PRO A 51 3.76 -9.56 -0.62
C PRO A 51 3.58 -10.53 0.57
N GLU A 52 4.59 -10.60 1.42
CA GLU A 52 4.55 -11.39 2.65
C GLU A 52 4.33 -10.47 3.85
N GLU A 53 3.87 -11.03 4.97
CA GLU A 53 3.79 -10.31 6.23
C GLU A 53 5.15 -9.75 6.63
N GLY A 54 5.18 -8.51 7.14
CA GLY A 54 6.41 -7.77 7.44
C GLY A 54 7.03 -7.05 6.25
N THR A 55 6.55 -7.28 5.03
CA THR A 55 7.13 -6.62 3.83
C THR A 55 6.74 -5.15 3.75
N GLN A 56 7.70 -4.29 3.44
CA GLN A 56 7.44 -2.89 3.09
C GLN A 56 6.91 -2.75 1.67
N VAL A 57 5.83 -2.00 1.53
CA VAL A 57 5.16 -1.72 0.26
C VAL A 57 4.89 -0.22 0.13
N ILE A 58 4.81 0.22 -1.11
CA ILE A 58 4.37 1.58 -1.46
C ILE A 58 2.93 1.47 -1.94
N LEU A 59 2.08 2.29 -1.35
CA LEU A 59 0.67 2.40 -1.67
C LEU A 59 0.45 3.75 -2.33
N GLU A 60 -0.23 3.77 -3.48
CA GLU A 60 -0.57 5.00 -4.20
C GLU A 60 -2.09 5.08 -4.38
N ASP A 61 -2.58 6.31 -4.53
CA ASP A 61 -4.02 6.60 -4.66
C ASP A 61 -4.83 6.08 -3.46
N VAL A 62 -4.35 6.46 -2.26
CA VAL A 62 -4.93 6.02 -0.99
C VAL A 62 -6.12 6.90 -0.64
N HIS A 63 -7.29 6.30 -0.52
CA HIS A 63 -8.52 7.02 -0.20
C HIS A 63 -9.31 6.36 0.93
N LYS A 64 -10.04 7.18 1.69
CA LYS A 64 -10.80 6.72 2.85
C LYS A 64 -12.16 6.16 2.42
N LYS A 65 -12.45 4.93 2.83
CA LYS A 65 -13.79 4.31 2.74
C LYS A 65 -14.37 4.06 4.14
N SER A 66 -15.65 3.69 4.20
CA SER A 66 -16.36 3.43 5.47
C SER A 66 -15.71 2.35 6.34
N ALA A 67 -14.98 1.41 5.74
CA ALA A 67 -14.30 0.30 6.42
C ALA A 67 -12.80 0.56 6.72
N GLY A 68 -12.27 1.73 6.36
CA GLY A 68 -10.84 2.05 6.51
C GLY A 68 -10.24 2.65 5.23
N TRP A 69 -8.92 2.70 5.16
CA TRP A 69 -8.21 3.22 3.99
C TRP A 69 -8.07 2.14 2.92
N ARG A 70 -8.15 2.53 1.66
CA ARG A 70 -7.94 1.64 0.52
C ARG A 70 -6.98 2.26 -0.48
N ALA A 71 -6.01 1.48 -0.94
CA ALA A 71 -5.12 1.88 -2.02
C ALA A 71 -5.58 1.25 -3.34
N GLU A 72 -5.51 2.02 -4.43
CA GLU A 72 -5.80 1.52 -5.78
C GLU A 72 -4.54 1.07 -6.51
N GLN A 73 -3.36 1.41 -5.99
CA GLN A 73 -2.09 0.88 -6.50
C GLN A 73 -1.17 0.49 -5.35
N ALA A 74 -0.45 -0.62 -5.54
CA ALA A 74 0.48 -1.14 -4.58
C ALA A 74 1.64 -1.86 -5.28
N ARG A 75 2.86 -1.65 -4.76
CA ARG A 75 4.08 -2.29 -5.24
C ARG A 75 5.07 -2.53 -4.09
N TYR A 76 6.08 -3.36 -4.33
CA TYR A 76 7.17 -3.53 -3.37
C TYR A 76 7.94 -2.23 -3.18
N TYR A 77 8.33 -1.95 -1.94
CA TYR A 77 9.33 -0.94 -1.65
C TYR A 77 10.68 -1.42 -2.19
N ARG A 78 11.32 -0.64 -3.05
CA ARG A 78 12.62 -0.97 -3.65
C ARG A 78 13.70 -0.04 -3.07
N PRO A 79 14.98 -0.42 -3.13
CA PRO A 79 16.08 0.44 -2.67
C PRO A 79 16.12 1.80 -3.38
N SER A 80 15.63 1.88 -4.63
CA SER A 80 15.51 3.17 -5.34
C SER A 80 14.49 4.12 -4.71
N ASP A 81 13.57 3.62 -3.88
CA ASP A 81 12.62 4.41 -3.11
C ASP A 81 13.21 4.90 -1.76
N GLU A 82 14.37 4.35 -1.35
CA GLU A 82 15.09 4.72 -0.12
C GLU A 82 15.66 6.14 -0.15
N GLY A 83 15.73 6.77 -1.32
CA GLY A 83 16.19 8.15 -1.50
C GLY A 83 15.21 9.25 -1.09
N GLY A 84 14.08 8.91 -0.46
CA GLY A 84 13.07 9.88 0.01
C GLY A 84 12.74 9.81 1.50
N ALA A 85 13.46 8.98 2.29
CA ALA A 85 13.12 8.69 3.67
C ALA A 85 14.29 8.92 4.66
N GLU A 86 15.03 10.00 4.48
CA GLU A 86 15.87 10.71 5.47
C GLU A 86 16.16 12.06 4.76
N GLU A 87 15.71 13.23 5.22
CA GLU A 87 16.31 14.03 6.28
C GLU A 87 15.33 15.13 6.76
N GLN A 88 15.02 15.16 8.06
CA GLN A 88 15.12 16.33 8.96
C GLN A 88 14.71 15.97 10.39
#